data_AF-A0A935T1A1-F1
#
_entry.id   AF-A0A935T1A1-F1
#
_cell.length_a   1.000
_cell.length_b   1.000
_cell.length_c   1.000
_cell.angle_alpha   90.00
_cell.angle_beta   90.00
_cell.angle_gamma   90.00
#
_symmetry.space_group_name_H-M   'P 1'
#
loop_
_entity.id
_entity.type
_entity.pdbx_description
1 polymer ?
#
loop_
_entity_poly.entity_id
_entity_poly.type
_entity_poly.pdbx_seq_one_letter_code
_entity_poly.pdbx_strand_id
1 'polypeptide(L)'
;MATRRASTTIAGLSRLLLALILASVSARAHALVATPFHDSDVLFATTGDVLVYSVDLGSLPGRPALIVEASPDPAHPDLRLEIQISACTLFDASGYCPPVLPEQPDLGVGSKRLVSEPFRCDVRSDYVGETCSVSVRVVDFGSTGAPASVDVSIRGETRPPTGTEEFVVDPALWSTSVPATRDTTLYQANTSSGNGAGESFWSTFSTTTTARHGLVDFPVATYVPAHVEILDAWLQLSVLTTTAGAAFSVHAVPDAIDWIEGTQNAAGDESTPPAAGVGPQATWLYRRWNSLFQNVAPWTTPGGDREPGALLTSTVTATGPQSFGSTAWVDHVRQIHAGTVARDGLLVVPVSGSIRFASRENATFFARPSLIVQHTAPPMQEEIDTGTMNFFNEAQNFRWIYDLDGDNVLITPIAGRCEALNPATGGPIHGITYQYLGDPADARLDCCTWQVGSTTGVTGTGQAIFYVNMDPNDPANQPGDLDTDGIRDLCDNCPTRPNGPLLGSCISGTKIGKLCRSNQQCPGGTCSLSQDDANRVLPGDACVPEPGLAAMLGAGLAMMALRGRREA
;
A
#
# COMPACT_ATOMS: atom_id res chain seq x y z
N MET A 1 -102.19 -14.93 -46.76
CA MET A 1 -101.77 -13.57 -46.33
C MET A 1 -101.60 -13.59 -44.82
N ALA A 2 -100.41 -13.20 -44.33
CA ALA A 2 -100.00 -12.90 -42.94
C ALA A 2 -100.27 -13.95 -41.83
N THR A 3 -99.28 -14.66 -41.27
CA THR A 3 -98.24 -14.28 -40.26
C THR A 3 -98.74 -13.75 -38.91
N ARG A 4 -98.43 -14.50 -37.82
CA ARG A 4 -97.75 -14.12 -36.53
C ARG A 4 -98.14 -15.13 -35.43
N ARG A 5 -97.26 -16.07 -35.06
CA ARG A 5 -96.12 -16.03 -34.11
C ARG A 5 -96.51 -15.75 -32.66
N ALA A 6 -96.41 -16.80 -31.86
CA ALA A 6 -96.40 -16.83 -30.41
C ALA A 6 -95.10 -16.24 -29.84
N SER A 7 -95.24 -15.55 -28.71
CA SER A 7 -94.18 -15.00 -27.88
C SER A 7 -93.84 -16.04 -26.80
N THR A 8 -92.57 -16.43 -26.71
CA THR A 8 -92.05 -17.32 -25.66
C THR A 8 -90.94 -16.61 -24.91
N THR A 9 -91.18 -16.44 -23.61
CA THR A 9 -90.27 -15.99 -22.55
C THR A 9 -89.08 -16.93 -22.38
N ILE A 10 -87.85 -16.44 -22.60
CA ILE A 10 -86.62 -16.99 -22.00
C ILE A 10 -85.71 -15.79 -21.63
N ALA A 11 -85.98 -15.19 -20.48
CA ALA A 11 -85.09 -14.25 -19.81
C ALA A 11 -84.62 -14.95 -18.52
N GLY A 12 -83.37 -15.43 -18.48
CA GLY A 12 -82.85 -16.05 -17.25
C GLY A 12 -81.47 -16.69 -17.32
N LEU A 13 -80.97 -17.10 -18.49
CA LEU A 13 -79.71 -17.88 -18.59
C LEU A 13 -78.51 -17.14 -19.21
N SER A 14 -78.67 -15.90 -19.70
CA SER A 14 -77.56 -15.17 -20.36
C SER A 14 -76.72 -14.27 -19.44
N ARG A 15 -77.07 -14.14 -18.15
CA ARG A 15 -76.29 -13.32 -17.19
C ARG A 15 -75.40 -14.15 -16.25
N LEU A 16 -75.55 -15.48 -16.23
CA LEU A 16 -74.71 -16.37 -15.41
C LEU A 16 -73.52 -16.97 -16.18
N LEU A 17 -73.55 -17.00 -17.51
CA LEU A 17 -72.44 -17.51 -18.34
C LEU A 17 -71.38 -16.45 -18.68
N LEU A 18 -71.65 -15.15 -18.46
CA LEU A 18 -70.71 -14.05 -18.70
C LEU A 18 -69.98 -13.59 -17.42
N ALA A 19 -70.42 -14.03 -16.25
CA ALA A 19 -69.76 -13.77 -14.96
C ALA A 19 -68.87 -14.94 -14.50
N LEU A 20 -68.78 -16.01 -15.29
CA LEU A 20 -67.99 -17.21 -15.00
C LEU A 20 -66.87 -17.47 -16.02
N ILE A 21 -66.44 -16.44 -16.76
CA ILE A 21 -65.06 -16.36 -17.25
C ILE A 21 -64.29 -15.73 -16.09
N LEU A 22 -64.01 -16.54 -15.07
CA LEU A 22 -63.12 -16.15 -13.99
C LEU A 22 -61.80 -15.70 -14.58
N ALA A 23 -61.34 -14.53 -14.11
CA ALA A 23 -59.99 -14.03 -14.28
C ALA A 23 -58.97 -15.12 -13.91
N SER A 24 -58.51 -15.86 -14.91
CA SER A 24 -57.27 -16.60 -14.79
C SER A 24 -56.17 -15.56 -14.76
N VAL A 25 -55.58 -15.33 -13.58
CA VAL A 25 -54.31 -14.64 -13.45
C VAL A 25 -53.31 -15.44 -14.27
N SER A 26 -53.07 -15.02 -15.52
CA SER A 26 -52.08 -15.66 -16.37
C SER A 26 -50.71 -15.17 -15.93
N ALA A 27 -50.12 -15.85 -14.96
CA ALA A 27 -48.71 -15.66 -14.66
C ALA A 27 -47.90 -16.02 -15.91
N ARG A 28 -47.22 -15.05 -16.51
CA ARG A 28 -46.22 -15.33 -17.53
C ARG A 28 -44.91 -15.62 -16.82
N ALA A 29 -44.60 -16.91 -16.71
CA ALA A 29 -43.29 -17.34 -16.25
C ALA A 29 -42.29 -17.18 -17.40
N HIS A 30 -41.26 -16.38 -17.19
CA HIS A 30 -40.13 -16.28 -18.12
C HIS A 30 -39.10 -17.39 -17.85
N ALA A 31 -38.28 -17.68 -18.86
CA ALA A 31 -37.13 -18.58 -18.75
C ALA A 31 -36.11 -18.06 -17.72
N LEU A 32 -35.17 -18.92 -17.32
CA LEU A 32 -34.03 -18.53 -16.49
C LEU A 32 -33.26 -17.38 -17.17
N VAL A 33 -33.06 -16.27 -16.46
CA VAL A 33 -32.35 -15.07 -16.93
C VAL A 33 -31.04 -14.87 -16.17
N ALA A 34 -29.96 -14.56 -16.89
CA ALA A 34 -28.67 -14.17 -16.32
C ALA A 34 -28.59 -12.65 -16.19
N THR A 35 -27.86 -12.14 -15.21
CA THR A 35 -27.64 -10.70 -15.03
C THR A 35 -26.41 -10.22 -15.81
N PRO A 36 -26.42 -8.98 -16.33
CA PRO A 36 -27.56 -8.05 -16.36
C PRO A 36 -28.64 -8.48 -17.37
N PHE A 37 -29.90 -8.25 -17.02
CA PHE A 37 -31.07 -8.55 -17.84
C PHE A 37 -31.96 -7.31 -17.98
N HIS A 38 -32.53 -7.12 -19.16
CA HIS A 38 -33.47 -6.04 -19.45
C HIS A 38 -34.59 -6.53 -20.36
N ASP A 39 -35.83 -6.18 -20.03
CA ASP A 39 -37.04 -6.52 -20.78
C ASP A 39 -37.87 -5.24 -20.93
N SER A 40 -37.96 -4.75 -22.15
CA SER A 40 -38.62 -3.47 -22.45
C SER A 40 -40.06 -3.68 -22.91
N ASP A 41 -40.91 -2.68 -22.68
CA ASP A 41 -42.29 -2.63 -23.17
C ASP A 41 -43.18 -3.82 -22.74
N VAL A 42 -42.97 -4.35 -21.52
CA VAL A 42 -43.77 -5.49 -21.05
C VAL A 42 -45.21 -5.06 -20.77
N LEU A 43 -46.14 -5.56 -21.58
CA LEU A 43 -47.56 -5.18 -21.51
C LEU A 43 -48.31 -5.86 -20.35
N PHE A 44 -48.91 -5.03 -19.49
CA PHE A 44 -49.87 -5.43 -18.46
C PHE A 44 -51.28 -4.99 -18.90
N ALA A 45 -52.21 -5.95 -18.98
CA ALA A 45 -53.56 -5.71 -19.48
C ALA A 45 -54.61 -5.57 -18.37
N THR A 46 -54.37 -6.17 -17.20
CA THR A 46 -55.30 -6.14 -16.08
C THR A 46 -54.61 -5.99 -14.72
N THR A 47 -55.32 -5.41 -13.76
CA THR A 47 -54.82 -5.28 -12.39
C THR A 47 -54.69 -6.67 -11.80
N GLY A 48 -53.50 -7.03 -11.35
CA GLY A 48 -53.21 -8.40 -10.91
C GLY A 48 -52.45 -9.25 -11.92
N ASP A 49 -52.16 -8.76 -13.12
CA ASP A 49 -51.16 -9.38 -13.99
C ASP A 49 -49.81 -9.39 -13.26
N VAL A 50 -49.17 -10.57 -13.19
CA VAL A 50 -47.87 -10.77 -12.55
C VAL A 50 -46.90 -11.35 -13.57
N LEU A 51 -45.76 -10.67 -13.68
CA LEU A 51 -44.61 -11.10 -14.45
C LEU A 51 -43.60 -11.73 -13.51
N VAL A 52 -43.08 -12.91 -13.84
CA VAL A 52 -42.14 -13.64 -12.98
C VAL A 52 -40.89 -14.04 -13.77
N TYR A 53 -39.73 -13.62 -13.27
CA TYR A 53 -38.40 -14.00 -13.74
C TYR A 53 -37.75 -14.98 -12.76
N SER A 54 -37.06 -15.99 -13.28
CA SER A 54 -36.13 -16.81 -12.50
C SER A 54 -34.72 -16.30 -12.79
N VAL A 55 -34.04 -15.71 -11.82
CA VAL A 55 -32.74 -15.04 -12.00
C VAL A 55 -31.64 -15.97 -11.51
N ASP A 56 -30.65 -16.25 -12.37
CA ASP A 56 -29.45 -17.00 -12.03
C ASP A 56 -28.46 -16.11 -11.26
N LEU A 57 -28.27 -16.40 -9.98
CA LEU A 57 -27.35 -15.65 -9.11
C LEU A 57 -25.89 -15.99 -9.39
N GLY A 58 -25.60 -17.11 -10.07
CA GLY A 58 -24.23 -17.47 -10.48
C GLY A 58 -23.62 -16.51 -11.50
N SER A 59 -24.45 -15.70 -12.15
CA SER A 59 -24.01 -14.61 -13.03
C SER A 59 -23.56 -13.35 -12.29
N LEU A 60 -23.79 -13.28 -10.97
CA LEU A 60 -23.49 -12.10 -10.18
C LEU A 60 -22.02 -12.10 -9.71
N PRO A 61 -21.41 -10.91 -9.53
CA PRO A 61 -20.06 -10.78 -8.98
C PRO A 61 -20.01 -11.22 -7.51
N GLY A 62 -18.80 -11.48 -6.98
CA GLY A 62 -18.61 -11.88 -5.58
C GLY A 62 -19.18 -10.85 -4.60
N ARG A 63 -20.10 -11.27 -3.73
CA ARG A 63 -20.94 -10.45 -2.81
C ARG A 63 -21.90 -9.48 -3.53
N PRO A 64 -22.89 -9.98 -4.26
CA PRO A 64 -23.72 -9.13 -5.08
C PRO A 64 -24.91 -8.58 -4.32
N ALA A 65 -25.24 -7.32 -4.58
CA ALA A 65 -26.58 -6.79 -4.42
C ALA A 65 -27.36 -7.05 -5.71
N LEU A 66 -28.49 -7.77 -5.62
CA LEU A 66 -29.42 -7.93 -6.73
C LEU A 66 -30.34 -6.71 -6.76
N ILE A 67 -30.29 -5.95 -7.85
CA ILE A 67 -31.08 -4.74 -8.06
C ILE A 67 -32.13 -5.04 -9.13
N VAL A 68 -33.39 -4.80 -8.77
CA VAL A 68 -34.53 -4.91 -9.68
C VAL A 68 -35.16 -3.53 -9.80
N GLU A 69 -35.28 -3.05 -11.03
CA GLU A 69 -35.95 -1.79 -11.35
C GLU A 69 -37.10 -2.07 -12.33
N ALA A 70 -38.25 -1.44 -12.10
CA ALA A 70 -39.39 -1.50 -12.98
C ALA A 70 -39.90 -0.07 -13.24
N SER A 71 -39.95 0.36 -14.49
CA SER A 71 -40.35 1.72 -14.86
C SER A 71 -41.59 1.69 -15.77
N PRO A 72 -42.68 2.37 -15.43
CA PRO A 72 -43.83 2.48 -16.31
C PRO A 72 -43.48 3.31 -17.55
N ASP A 73 -44.25 3.08 -18.62
CA ASP A 73 -44.19 3.90 -19.82
C ASP A 73 -44.61 5.37 -19.54
N PRO A 74 -44.18 6.33 -20.38
CA PRO A 74 -44.47 7.75 -20.16
C PRO A 74 -45.97 8.12 -20.15
N ALA A 75 -46.87 7.29 -20.67
CA ALA A 75 -48.32 7.52 -20.65
C ALA A 75 -48.97 7.10 -19.32
N HIS A 76 -48.27 6.33 -18.47
CA HIS A 76 -48.73 5.88 -17.16
C HIS A 76 -47.80 6.33 -16.01
N PRO A 77 -47.55 7.65 -15.85
CA PRO A 77 -46.63 8.14 -14.83
C PRO A 77 -47.13 7.88 -13.39
N ASP A 78 -48.44 7.63 -13.21
CA ASP A 78 -49.08 7.32 -11.94
C ASP A 78 -49.38 5.82 -11.74
N LEU A 79 -48.80 4.94 -12.57
CA LEU A 79 -48.86 3.49 -12.41
C LEU A 79 -48.32 3.07 -11.04
N ARG A 80 -49.02 2.16 -10.33
CA ARG A 80 -48.51 1.57 -9.09
C ARG A 80 -48.01 0.16 -9.33
N LEU A 81 -46.72 -0.03 -9.10
CA LEU A 81 -46.02 -1.29 -9.26
C LEU A 81 -45.64 -1.89 -7.90
N GLU A 82 -45.64 -3.21 -7.84
CA GLU A 82 -45.10 -4.00 -6.73
C GLU A 82 -43.99 -4.91 -7.29
N ILE A 83 -42.79 -4.82 -6.70
CA ILE A 83 -41.66 -5.71 -6.99
C ILE A 83 -41.45 -6.61 -5.78
N GLN A 84 -41.33 -7.91 -6.00
CA GLN A 84 -41.02 -8.87 -4.95
C GLN A 84 -39.90 -9.81 -5.38
N ILE A 85 -38.98 -10.10 -4.45
CA ILE A 85 -37.95 -11.14 -4.61
C ILE A 85 -38.31 -12.27 -3.65
N SER A 86 -38.41 -13.49 -4.15
CA SER A 86 -38.87 -14.67 -3.40
C SER A 86 -38.20 -15.95 -3.91
N ALA A 87 -38.44 -17.06 -3.20
CA ALA A 87 -37.99 -18.40 -3.61
C ALA A 87 -36.51 -18.49 -4.01
N CYS A 88 -35.63 -17.75 -3.31
CA CYS A 88 -34.19 -17.86 -3.54
C CYS A 88 -33.69 -19.22 -3.05
N THR A 89 -32.89 -19.93 -3.83
CA THR A 89 -32.35 -21.26 -3.43
C THR A 89 -31.19 -21.17 -2.43
N LEU A 90 -30.69 -19.95 -2.17
CA LEU A 90 -29.63 -19.66 -1.19
C LEU A 90 -29.97 -19.95 0.27
N PHE A 91 -31.24 -20.24 0.57
CA PHE A 91 -31.64 -20.57 1.93
C PHE A 91 -31.27 -22.02 2.21
N ASP A 92 -30.49 -22.25 3.27
CA ASP A 92 -30.28 -23.61 3.78
C ASP A 92 -31.63 -24.29 4.10
N ALA A 93 -31.62 -25.59 4.40
CA ALA A 93 -32.85 -26.33 4.70
C ALA A 93 -33.65 -25.78 5.90
N SER A 94 -33.08 -24.83 6.67
CA SER A 94 -33.78 -24.11 7.76
C SER A 94 -34.51 -22.86 7.28
N GLY A 95 -34.28 -22.41 6.04
CA GLY A 95 -35.11 -21.45 5.32
C GLY A 95 -35.05 -20.01 5.83
N TYR A 96 -34.15 -19.70 6.77
CA TYR A 96 -34.19 -18.43 7.49
C TYR A 96 -32.93 -17.60 7.26
N CYS A 97 -32.90 -16.86 6.15
CA CYS A 97 -32.21 -15.58 6.17
C CYS A 97 -33.12 -14.62 6.94
N PRO A 98 -32.70 -14.05 8.09
CA PRO A 98 -33.52 -13.05 8.76
C PRO A 98 -33.79 -11.98 7.71
N PRO A 99 -35.06 -11.78 7.30
CA PRO A 99 -35.34 -10.66 6.43
C PRO A 99 -34.85 -9.46 7.23
N VAL A 100 -33.87 -8.73 6.69
CA VAL A 100 -33.93 -7.29 6.84
C VAL A 100 -35.33 -7.00 6.33
N LEU A 101 -36.29 -6.82 7.26
CA LEU A 101 -37.72 -6.79 6.97
C LEU A 101 -37.84 -6.03 5.66
N PRO A 102 -38.43 -6.61 4.60
CA PRO A 102 -38.60 -5.87 3.37
C PRO A 102 -39.21 -4.56 3.80
N GLU A 103 -38.46 -3.48 3.58
CA GLU A 103 -38.96 -2.13 3.73
C GLU A 103 -40.33 -2.19 3.04
N GLN A 104 -41.42 -1.93 3.78
CA GLN A 104 -42.77 -2.29 3.33
C GLN A 104 -42.91 -1.98 1.85
N PRO A 105 -43.41 -2.92 1.01
CA PRO A 105 -43.37 -2.78 -0.43
C PRO A 105 -43.83 -1.37 -0.79
N ASP A 106 -42.93 -0.59 -1.38
CA ASP A 106 -43.20 0.81 -1.65
C ASP A 106 -44.34 0.87 -2.69
N LEU A 107 -45.57 1.12 -2.23
CA LEU A 107 -46.76 1.23 -3.08
C LEU A 107 -46.94 2.64 -3.69
N GLY A 108 -45.90 3.47 -3.66
CA GLY A 108 -45.88 4.76 -4.37
C GLY A 108 -46.10 4.61 -5.88
N VAL A 109 -46.41 5.73 -6.53
CA VAL A 109 -46.60 5.80 -7.99
C VAL A 109 -45.26 5.89 -8.73
N GLY A 110 -45.22 5.43 -9.98
CA GLY A 110 -44.07 5.57 -10.87
C GLY A 110 -43.07 4.41 -10.79
N SER A 111 -41.81 4.68 -11.19
CA SER A 111 -40.75 3.69 -11.22
C SER A 111 -40.43 3.14 -9.83
N LYS A 112 -40.12 1.85 -9.75
CA LYS A 112 -39.77 1.13 -8.53
C LYS A 112 -38.39 0.56 -8.60
N ARG A 113 -37.72 0.54 -7.45
CA ARG A 113 -36.40 -0.06 -7.26
C ARG A 113 -36.41 -0.89 -6.00
N LEU A 114 -36.00 -2.15 -6.12
CA LEU A 114 -35.81 -3.07 -5.01
C LEU A 114 -34.37 -3.57 -5.02
N VAL A 115 -33.72 -3.51 -3.86
CA VAL A 115 -32.35 -4.02 -3.66
C VAL A 115 -32.42 -5.18 -2.68
N SER A 116 -31.94 -6.35 -3.11
CA SER A 116 -31.71 -7.50 -2.23
C SER A 116 -30.22 -7.70 -2.07
N GLU A 117 -29.78 -8.07 -0.87
CA GLU A 117 -28.37 -8.34 -0.57
C GLU A 117 -28.18 -9.82 -0.20
N PRO A 118 -28.23 -10.75 -1.18
CA PRO A 118 -28.08 -12.19 -0.94
C PRO A 118 -26.86 -12.58 -0.09
N PHE A 119 -25.76 -11.82 -0.19
CA PHE A 119 -24.54 -12.06 0.57
C PHE A 119 -24.68 -11.91 2.09
N ARG A 120 -25.74 -11.26 2.58
CA ARG A 120 -26.03 -11.23 4.03
C ARG A 120 -26.61 -12.54 4.54
N CYS A 121 -27.25 -13.30 3.66
CA CYS A 121 -27.87 -14.57 3.98
C CYS A 121 -26.84 -15.70 3.98
N ASP A 122 -25.85 -15.61 3.11
CA ASP A 122 -24.82 -16.61 2.93
C ASP A 122 -23.48 -15.96 2.58
N VAL A 123 -22.46 -16.27 3.39
CA VAL A 123 -21.09 -15.77 3.21
C VAL A 123 -20.32 -16.53 2.14
N ARG A 124 -20.91 -17.56 1.52
CA ARG A 124 -20.33 -18.24 0.35
C ARG A 124 -20.05 -17.25 -0.77
N SER A 125 -18.92 -17.46 -1.45
CA SER A 125 -18.45 -16.63 -2.56
C SER A 125 -18.95 -17.10 -3.92
N ASP A 126 -19.55 -18.30 -4.01
CA ASP A 126 -20.04 -18.92 -5.24
C ASP A 126 -21.57 -19.09 -5.23
N TYR A 127 -22.26 -18.26 -6.01
CA TYR A 127 -23.72 -18.34 -6.20
C TYR A 127 -24.11 -19.29 -7.35
N VAL A 128 -23.19 -20.15 -7.81
CA VAL A 128 -23.38 -20.99 -9.01
C VAL A 128 -24.49 -22.01 -8.79
N GLY A 129 -25.49 -22.00 -9.68
CA GLY A 129 -26.65 -22.88 -9.58
C GLY A 129 -27.73 -22.38 -8.63
N GLU A 130 -27.51 -21.23 -8.00
CA GLU A 130 -28.48 -20.60 -7.12
C GLU A 130 -29.38 -19.64 -7.91
N THR A 131 -30.68 -19.64 -7.64
CA THR A 131 -31.66 -18.84 -8.36
C THR A 131 -32.56 -18.06 -7.40
N CYS A 132 -33.12 -16.93 -7.84
CA CYS A 132 -34.19 -16.20 -7.14
C CYS A 132 -35.36 -15.95 -8.08
N SER A 133 -36.59 -15.99 -7.57
CA SER A 133 -37.77 -15.55 -8.31
C SER A 133 -38.03 -14.07 -8.08
N VAL A 134 -38.01 -13.28 -9.15
CA VAL A 134 -38.35 -11.85 -9.16
C VAL A 134 -39.71 -11.68 -9.80
N SER A 135 -40.68 -11.12 -9.07
CA SER A 135 -41.99 -10.79 -9.62
C SER A 135 -42.23 -9.29 -9.68
N VAL A 136 -42.86 -8.86 -10.78
CA VAL A 136 -43.32 -7.49 -11.01
C VAL A 136 -44.82 -7.53 -11.27
N ARG A 137 -45.58 -6.74 -10.52
CA ARG A 137 -47.04 -6.73 -10.58
C ARG A 137 -47.58 -5.31 -10.69
N VAL A 138 -48.60 -5.11 -11.53
CA VAL A 138 -49.40 -3.87 -11.53
C VAL A 138 -50.49 -3.97 -10.47
N VAL A 139 -50.45 -3.06 -9.51
CA VAL A 139 -51.42 -2.93 -8.42
C VAL A 139 -52.57 -2.02 -8.84
N ASP A 140 -52.26 -0.92 -9.54
CA ASP A 140 -53.21 0.08 -10.03
C ASP A 140 -52.66 0.70 -11.32
N PHE A 141 -53.52 0.88 -12.34
CA PHE A 141 -53.13 1.52 -13.61
C PHE A 141 -53.08 3.04 -13.52
N GLY A 142 -53.51 3.62 -12.41
CA GLY A 142 -53.60 5.07 -12.26
C GLY A 142 -54.73 5.64 -13.11
N SER A 143 -54.63 6.94 -13.40
CA SER A 143 -55.69 7.71 -14.06
C SER A 143 -55.83 7.42 -15.56
N THR A 144 -54.77 6.94 -16.22
CA THR A 144 -54.79 6.60 -17.66
C THR A 144 -55.49 5.26 -17.93
N GLY A 145 -55.56 4.37 -16.94
CA GLY A 145 -56.21 3.06 -17.05
C GLY A 145 -55.35 2.03 -17.79
N ALA A 146 -55.89 0.83 -18.01
CA ALA A 146 -55.19 -0.25 -18.71
C ALA A 146 -55.37 -0.14 -20.24
N PRO A 147 -54.43 -0.67 -21.05
CA PRO A 147 -53.19 -1.35 -20.67
C PRO A 147 -52.00 -0.39 -20.54
N ALA A 148 -50.97 -0.81 -19.80
CA ALA A 148 -49.70 -0.08 -19.65
C ALA A 148 -48.51 -1.00 -19.98
N SER A 149 -47.39 -0.43 -20.42
CA SER A 149 -46.13 -1.13 -20.55
C SER A 149 -45.14 -0.74 -19.44
N VAL A 150 -44.26 -1.68 -19.08
CA VAL A 150 -43.27 -1.51 -18.03
C VAL A 150 -41.94 -2.05 -18.54
N ASP A 151 -40.88 -1.26 -18.36
CA ASP A 151 -39.50 -1.69 -18.58
C ASP A 151 -38.95 -2.30 -17.28
N VAL A 152 -38.39 -3.51 -17.36
CA VAL A 152 -37.79 -4.21 -16.22
C VAL A 152 -36.29 -4.35 -16.42
N SER A 153 -35.50 -3.99 -15.41
CA SER A 153 -34.05 -4.19 -15.37
C SER A 153 -33.66 -4.99 -14.13
N ILE A 154 -32.86 -6.04 -14.31
CA ILE A 154 -32.33 -6.89 -13.24
C ILE A 154 -30.81 -6.93 -13.37
N ARG A 155 -30.07 -6.46 -12.37
CA ARG A 155 -28.60 -6.43 -12.41
C ARG A 155 -27.96 -6.76 -11.06
N GLY A 156 -26.72 -7.22 -11.11
CA GLY A 156 -25.85 -7.30 -9.93
C GLY A 156 -25.04 -6.03 -9.74
N GLU A 157 -24.88 -5.59 -8.50
CA GLU A 157 -23.92 -4.56 -8.12
C GLU A 157 -23.00 -5.11 -7.03
N THR A 158 -21.68 -5.04 -7.25
CA THR A 158 -20.70 -5.34 -6.20
C THR A 158 -20.68 -4.15 -5.25
N ARG A 159 -21.17 -4.33 -4.01
CA ARG A 159 -20.97 -3.29 -3.00
C ARG A 159 -19.56 -3.40 -2.44
N PRO A 160 -18.73 -2.34 -2.49
CA PRO A 160 -17.51 -2.32 -1.70
C PRO A 160 -17.90 -2.49 -0.22
N PRO A 161 -17.15 -3.30 0.56
CA PRO A 161 -17.44 -3.47 1.98
C PRO A 161 -17.44 -2.09 2.66
N THR A 162 -18.57 -1.69 3.24
CA THR A 162 -18.78 -0.37 3.86
C THR A 162 -18.13 -0.21 5.24
N GLY A 163 -17.08 -0.98 5.53
CA GLY A 163 -16.22 -0.77 6.69
C GLY A 163 -14.90 -0.16 6.23
N THR A 164 -14.80 1.16 6.21
CA THR A 164 -13.48 1.80 6.21
C THR A 164 -12.89 1.54 7.60
N GLU A 165 -12.03 0.54 7.73
CA GLU A 165 -11.20 0.43 8.93
C GLU A 165 -10.16 1.55 8.88
N GLU A 166 -10.33 2.53 9.77
CA GLU A 166 -9.35 3.59 9.97
C GLU A 166 -8.18 3.02 10.77
N PHE A 167 -7.16 2.55 10.07
CA PHE A 167 -5.89 2.20 10.70
C PHE A 167 -5.12 3.49 10.96
N VAL A 168 -5.10 3.92 12.22
CA VAL A 168 -4.09 4.87 12.69
C VAL A 168 -2.77 4.12 12.70
N VAL A 169 -1.96 4.33 11.66
CA VAL A 169 -0.57 3.86 11.66
C VAL A 169 0.19 4.81 12.57
N ASP A 170 0.58 4.35 13.75
CA ASP A 170 1.53 5.10 14.58
C ASP A 170 2.75 5.44 13.71
N PRO A 171 3.17 6.71 13.64
CA PRO A 171 4.28 7.09 12.78
C PRO A 171 5.49 6.25 13.18
N ALA A 172 6.00 5.48 12.21
CA ALA A 172 7.16 4.64 12.46
C ALA A 172 8.30 5.52 13.03
N LEU A 173 8.91 5.06 14.11
CA LEU A 173 10.04 5.73 14.75
C LEU A 173 11.33 5.29 14.06
N TRP A 174 12.11 6.26 13.59
CA TRP A 174 13.39 6.03 12.93
C TRP A 174 14.53 6.59 13.78
N SER A 175 15.71 5.97 13.67
CA SER A 175 16.92 6.39 14.38
C SER A 175 18.05 6.58 13.39
N THR A 176 18.57 7.81 13.31
CA THR A 176 19.65 8.19 12.41
C THR A 176 20.91 8.50 13.21
N SER A 177 22.06 7.94 12.80
CA SER A 177 23.36 8.20 13.41
C SER A 177 24.16 9.19 12.55
N VAL A 178 24.41 10.37 13.09
CA VAL A 178 25.18 11.46 12.45
C VAL A 178 26.63 11.40 12.95
N PRO A 179 27.62 11.07 12.10
CA PRO A 179 29.03 11.03 12.51
C PRO A 179 29.61 12.44 12.68
N ALA A 180 30.61 12.61 13.54
CA ALA A 180 31.35 13.87 13.61
C ALA A 180 32.16 14.11 12.32
N THR A 181 32.11 15.31 11.78
CA THR A 181 32.89 15.73 10.59
C THR A 181 34.20 16.40 10.96
N ARG A 182 34.27 17.03 12.13
CA ARG A 182 35.45 17.73 12.65
C ARG A 182 35.50 17.59 14.16
N ASP A 183 36.69 17.44 14.72
CA ASP A 183 36.97 17.63 16.13
C ASP A 183 38.40 18.12 16.39
N THR A 184 38.57 18.92 17.44
CA THR A 184 39.91 19.39 17.82
C THR A 184 40.01 19.73 19.30
N THR A 185 41.21 19.64 19.87
CA THR A 185 41.49 20.14 21.23
C THR A 185 42.14 21.52 21.20
N LEU A 186 41.59 22.46 21.96
CA LEU A 186 42.17 23.78 22.21
C LEU A 186 42.99 23.76 23.51
N TYR A 187 44.27 24.16 23.46
CA TYR A 187 45.17 24.11 24.62
C TYR A 187 45.48 25.49 25.19
N GLN A 188 45.13 25.74 26.44
CA GLN A 188 45.51 26.98 27.12
C GLN A 188 47.03 27.08 27.34
N ALA A 189 47.69 25.95 27.63
CA ALA A 189 49.12 25.89 27.94
C ALA A 189 50.01 26.27 26.73
N ASN A 190 49.49 26.13 25.51
CA ASN A 190 50.12 26.59 24.29
C ASN A 190 49.05 27.22 23.39
N THR A 191 48.83 28.52 23.58
CA THR A 191 47.70 29.23 22.99
C THR A 191 47.71 29.32 21.46
N SER A 192 48.82 28.98 20.83
CA SER A 192 49.04 28.98 19.39
C SER A 192 49.01 27.57 18.79
N SER A 193 48.52 26.57 19.54
CA SER A 193 48.38 25.18 19.09
C SER A 193 46.98 24.64 19.30
N GLY A 194 46.54 23.81 18.36
CA GLY A 194 45.40 22.90 18.49
C GLY A 194 45.83 21.44 18.30
N ASN A 195 44.88 20.52 18.36
CA ASN A 195 45.05 19.11 18.01
C ASN A 195 43.82 18.62 17.25
N GLY A 196 43.84 18.77 15.92
CA GLY A 196 42.74 18.42 15.02
C GLY A 196 42.92 17.06 14.32
N ALA A 197 43.95 16.32 14.70
CA ALA A 197 44.22 14.98 14.22
C ALA A 197 44.64 14.09 15.39
N GLY A 198 44.52 12.77 15.21
CA GLY A 198 44.88 11.79 16.25
C GLY A 198 43.67 11.08 16.84
N GLU A 199 43.87 10.30 17.89
CA GLU A 199 42.91 9.32 18.40
C GLU A 199 41.92 9.90 19.42
N SER A 200 42.13 11.12 19.91
CA SER A 200 41.35 11.69 20.99
C SER A 200 41.21 13.22 20.97
N PHE A 201 40.20 13.71 21.69
CA PHE A 201 40.12 15.10 22.08
C PHE A 201 39.83 15.24 23.57
N TRP A 202 40.18 16.39 24.14
CA TRP A 202 40.17 16.60 25.59
C TRP A 202 39.22 17.69 26.04
N SER A 203 38.56 17.45 27.18
CA SER A 203 37.94 18.46 28.01
C SER A 203 38.57 18.39 29.40
N THR A 204 39.31 19.42 29.81
CA THR A 204 40.07 19.40 31.08
C THR A 204 39.94 20.70 31.86
N PHE A 205 39.36 20.59 33.05
CA PHE A 205 39.35 21.66 34.03
C PHE A 205 40.74 21.77 34.65
N SER A 206 41.34 22.95 34.65
CA SER A 206 42.61 23.16 35.33
C SER A 206 42.67 24.51 36.02
N THR A 207 43.46 24.55 37.10
CA THR A 207 43.84 25.75 37.84
C THR A 207 44.67 26.67 36.93
N THR A 208 43.97 27.53 36.19
CA THR A 208 44.43 28.74 35.48
C THR A 208 45.35 28.63 34.25
N THR A 209 46.12 27.54 34.02
CA THR A 209 47.10 27.52 32.90
C THR A 209 47.12 26.27 32.01
N THR A 210 46.35 25.23 32.31
CA THR A 210 46.34 23.99 31.50
C THR A 210 44.94 23.52 31.10
N ALA A 211 44.00 24.46 30.99
CA ALA A 211 42.66 24.12 30.52
C ALA A 211 42.70 23.60 29.07
N ARG A 212 41.80 22.65 28.78
CA ARG A 212 41.59 22.10 27.44
C ARG A 212 40.11 22.07 27.13
N HIS A 213 39.74 22.58 25.96
CA HIS A 213 38.36 22.48 25.47
C HIS A 213 38.35 21.64 24.20
N GLY A 214 37.31 20.80 24.06
CA GLY A 214 37.04 20.09 22.83
C GLY A 214 36.16 20.93 21.92
N LEU A 215 36.38 20.85 20.62
CA LEU A 215 35.44 21.26 19.59
C LEU A 215 35.01 20.03 18.82
N VAL A 216 33.74 19.92 18.47
CA VAL A 216 33.19 18.85 17.63
C VAL A 216 32.07 19.39 16.74
N ASP A 217 31.86 18.82 15.57
CA ASP A 217 30.87 19.26 14.57
C ASP A 217 30.09 18.06 14.02
N PHE A 218 28.76 18.17 13.90
CA PHE A 218 27.88 17.10 13.40
C PHE A 218 26.93 17.62 12.32
N PRO A 219 27.06 17.22 11.05
CA PRO A 219 26.26 17.76 9.92
C PRO A 219 24.81 17.25 9.91
N VAL A 220 23.97 17.66 10.86
CA VAL A 220 22.63 17.06 11.07
C VAL A 220 21.76 17.18 9.82
N ALA A 221 21.75 18.35 9.17
CA ALA A 221 20.94 18.60 7.98
C ALA A 221 21.32 17.74 6.75
N THR A 222 22.52 17.15 6.74
CA THR A 222 22.96 16.25 5.66
C THR A 222 22.51 14.80 5.89
N TYR A 223 22.33 14.39 7.15
CA TYR A 223 22.05 12.99 7.51
C TYR A 223 20.60 12.74 7.91
N VAL A 224 19.93 13.71 8.53
CA VAL A 224 18.53 13.58 8.94
C VAL A 224 17.64 14.06 7.77
N PRO A 225 16.72 13.22 7.25
CA PRO A 225 15.86 13.59 6.12
C PRO A 225 15.07 14.87 6.41
N ALA A 226 14.94 15.76 5.42
CA ALA A 226 14.11 16.95 5.57
C ALA A 226 12.64 16.58 5.84
N HIS A 227 11.89 17.50 6.45
CA HIS A 227 10.46 17.37 6.73
C HIS A 227 10.08 16.26 7.73
N VAL A 228 11.04 15.74 8.50
CA VAL A 228 10.75 14.85 9.64
C VAL A 228 10.54 15.65 10.92
N GLU A 229 9.75 15.10 11.84
CA GLU A 229 9.70 15.63 13.21
C GLU A 229 10.80 14.95 14.04
N ILE A 230 11.75 15.74 14.57
CA ILE A 230 12.74 15.24 15.53
C ILE A 230 12.07 15.12 16.90
N LEU A 231 12.03 13.90 17.42
CA LEU A 231 11.39 13.53 18.67
C LEU A 231 12.39 13.57 19.84
N ASP A 232 13.57 13.00 19.63
CA ASP A 232 14.64 12.96 20.62
C ASP A 232 16.02 12.98 19.93
N ALA A 233 17.06 13.35 20.68
CA ALA A 233 18.44 13.32 20.22
C ALA A 233 19.41 13.21 21.39
N TRP A 234 20.50 12.48 21.21
CA TRP A 234 21.58 12.41 22.20
C TRP A 234 22.96 12.35 21.56
N LEU A 235 23.92 12.97 22.24
CA LEU A 235 25.33 12.93 21.91
C LEU A 235 25.95 11.66 22.48
N GLN A 236 26.55 10.84 21.62
CA GLN A 236 27.28 9.64 22.00
C GLN A 236 28.79 9.89 21.91
N LEU A 237 29.47 9.89 23.06
CA LEU A 237 30.93 10.01 23.13
C LEU A 237 31.52 8.81 23.85
N SER A 238 32.64 8.29 23.35
CA SER A 238 33.40 7.28 24.08
C SER A 238 34.46 7.92 24.97
N VAL A 239 34.32 7.71 26.28
CA VAL A 239 35.27 8.18 27.29
C VAL A 239 36.44 7.20 27.34
N LEU A 240 37.61 7.63 26.87
CA LEU A 240 38.84 6.84 26.91
C LEU A 240 39.47 6.88 28.29
N THR A 241 39.42 8.03 28.97
CA THR A 241 39.99 8.21 30.32
C THR A 241 39.27 9.35 31.03
N THR A 242 39.09 9.24 32.34
CA THR A 242 38.45 10.28 33.15
C THR A 242 39.00 10.30 34.58
N THR A 243 39.02 11.46 35.21
CA THR A 243 39.21 11.58 36.67
C THR A 243 37.89 11.34 37.40
N ALA A 244 37.92 10.77 38.61
CA ALA A 244 36.71 10.54 39.39
C ALA A 244 35.88 11.83 39.58
N GLY A 245 34.60 11.80 39.19
CA GLY A 245 33.68 12.93 39.31
C GLY A 245 33.95 14.08 38.33
N ALA A 246 34.64 13.82 37.21
CA ALA A 246 34.79 14.82 36.15
C ALA A 246 33.43 15.17 35.55
N ALA A 247 33.23 16.43 35.21
CA ALA A 247 32.01 16.92 34.58
C ALA A 247 32.35 17.88 33.46
N PHE A 248 31.46 17.97 32.48
CA PHE A 248 31.57 18.87 31.35
C PHE A 248 30.21 19.45 30.98
N SER A 249 30.26 20.51 30.19
CA SER A 249 29.13 21.20 29.60
C SER A 249 29.38 21.35 28.10
N VAL A 250 28.32 21.21 27.30
CA VAL A 250 28.38 21.44 25.85
C VAL A 250 27.66 22.73 25.54
N HIS A 251 28.28 23.57 24.73
CA HIS A 251 27.70 24.82 24.26
C HIS A 251 27.74 24.88 22.72
N ALA A 252 26.73 25.51 22.12
CA ALA A 252 26.80 25.86 20.71
C ALA A 252 27.88 26.93 20.47
N VAL A 253 28.63 26.79 19.37
CA VAL A 253 29.47 27.85 18.83
C VAL A 253 28.56 28.79 18.01
N PRO A 254 28.60 30.12 18.20
CA PRO A 254 27.69 31.04 17.50
C PRO A 254 27.74 30.91 15.97
N ASP A 255 26.61 31.02 15.28
CA ASP A 255 26.46 30.77 13.83
C ASP A 255 27.41 31.58 12.93
N ALA A 256 27.72 32.81 13.32
CA ALA A 256 28.62 33.70 12.59
C ALA A 256 30.10 33.27 12.66
N ILE A 257 30.41 32.21 13.42
CA ILE A 257 31.76 31.85 13.81
C ILE A 257 32.16 30.53 13.15
N ASP A 258 32.96 30.65 12.10
CA ASP A 258 33.56 29.51 11.41
C ASP A 258 34.92 29.17 12.01
N TRP A 259 35.09 27.93 12.46
CA TRP A 259 36.35 27.40 12.97
C TRP A 259 36.90 26.31 12.05
N ILE A 260 38.19 26.01 12.18
CA ILE A 260 38.87 25.00 11.39
C ILE A 260 39.55 24.00 12.31
N GLU A 261 39.52 22.73 11.91
CA GLU A 261 40.03 21.64 12.73
C GLU A 261 41.56 21.68 12.89
N GLY A 262 42.25 21.84 11.76
CA GLY A 262 43.71 21.75 11.68
C GLY A 262 44.19 20.32 11.45
N THR A 263 45.50 20.17 11.23
CA THR A 263 46.16 18.88 10.92
C THR A 263 47.19 18.49 11.97
N GLN A 264 47.31 19.26 13.06
CA GLN A 264 48.25 18.97 14.12
C GLN A 264 47.79 17.75 14.91
N ASN A 265 48.76 16.88 15.21
CA ASN A 265 48.58 15.65 15.97
C ASN A 265 49.53 15.69 17.19
N ALA A 266 48.94 15.75 18.38
CA ALA A 266 49.64 15.70 19.65
C ALA A 266 50.14 14.27 19.90
N ALA A 267 51.35 14.13 20.44
CA ALA A 267 51.90 12.80 20.69
C ALA A 267 51.24 12.11 21.90
N GLY A 268 51.32 10.78 21.93
CA GLY A 268 51.00 9.97 23.11
C GLY A 268 49.50 9.94 23.43
N ASP A 269 49.13 10.42 24.61
CA ASP A 269 47.73 10.51 25.03
C ASP A 269 47.06 11.83 24.60
N GLU A 270 47.76 12.66 23.83
CA GLU A 270 47.32 13.95 23.31
C GLU A 270 47.01 14.99 24.40
N SER A 271 47.40 14.73 25.65
CA SER A 271 47.24 15.67 26.75
C SER A 271 48.21 16.85 26.64
N THR A 272 49.36 16.67 25.99
CA THR A 272 50.38 17.71 25.84
C THR A 272 50.21 18.38 24.47
N PRO A 273 50.09 19.72 24.39
CA PRO A 273 49.96 20.38 23.11
C PRO A 273 51.15 20.05 22.20
N PRO A 274 50.93 19.86 20.89
CA PRO A 274 52.03 19.75 19.96
C PRO A 274 52.79 21.10 19.88
N ALA A 275 53.95 21.08 19.24
CA ALA A 275 54.60 22.32 18.85
C ALA A 275 53.65 23.12 17.94
N ALA A 276 53.73 24.45 17.98
CA ALA A 276 52.85 25.29 17.18
C ALA A 276 52.98 24.92 15.69
N GLY A 277 51.89 24.40 15.13
CA GLY A 277 51.85 23.90 13.77
C GLY A 277 52.06 24.96 12.69
N VAL A 278 52.51 24.50 11.53
CA VAL A 278 52.50 25.25 10.28
C VAL A 278 51.22 24.90 9.54
N GLY A 279 50.27 25.82 9.46
CA GLY A 279 48.99 25.61 8.78
C GLY A 279 47.78 26.16 9.54
N PRO A 280 46.63 26.22 8.85
CA PRO A 280 45.40 26.77 9.40
C PRO A 280 44.80 25.77 10.42
N GLN A 281 44.60 26.19 11.67
CA GLN A 281 44.03 25.37 12.77
C GLN A 281 43.26 26.24 13.78
N ALA A 282 42.31 25.67 14.52
CA ALA A 282 41.78 26.33 15.72
C ALA A 282 42.77 26.16 16.89
N THR A 283 42.96 27.21 17.67
CA THR A 283 43.81 27.24 18.85
C THR A 283 43.06 27.94 19.98
N TRP A 284 43.67 28.02 21.17
CA TRP A 284 43.06 28.71 22.30
C TRP A 284 42.68 30.18 22.01
N LEU A 285 43.48 30.89 21.22
CA LEU A 285 43.24 32.32 20.93
C LEU A 285 42.54 32.57 19.60
N TYR A 286 42.55 31.60 18.69
CA TYR A 286 42.09 31.81 17.32
C TYR A 286 41.22 30.66 16.81
N ARG A 287 40.06 30.98 16.24
CA ARG A 287 39.24 30.00 15.50
C ARG A 287 39.88 29.59 14.18
N ARG A 288 40.76 30.44 13.65
CA ARG A 288 41.64 30.18 12.51
C ARG A 288 42.99 30.84 12.78
N TRP A 289 43.97 30.04 13.14
CA TRP A 289 45.37 30.41 13.31
C TRP A 289 46.18 29.89 12.13
N ASN A 290 47.04 30.72 11.55
CA ASN A 290 48.05 30.28 10.58
C ASN A 290 49.36 31.03 10.82
N SER A 291 50.40 30.30 11.20
CA SER A 291 51.72 30.86 11.51
C SER A 291 52.44 31.48 10.30
N LEU A 292 52.06 31.13 9.07
CA LEU A 292 52.71 31.63 7.85
C LEU A 292 52.09 32.92 7.30
N PHE A 293 50.76 33.08 7.41
CA PHE A 293 50.04 34.08 6.61
C PHE A 293 49.42 35.23 7.41
N GLN A 294 49.64 35.30 8.74
CA GLN A 294 49.03 36.30 9.63
C GLN A 294 47.49 36.41 9.53
N ASN A 295 46.82 35.51 8.80
CA ASN A 295 45.37 35.40 8.76
C ASN A 295 44.93 34.76 10.07
N VAL A 296 44.68 35.63 11.03
CA VAL A 296 44.20 35.30 12.35
C VAL A 296 42.74 35.71 12.49
N ALA A 297 41.85 34.73 12.65
CA ALA A 297 40.51 34.98 13.15
C ALA A 297 40.52 34.67 14.65
N PRO A 298 40.57 35.69 15.54
CA PRO A 298 40.54 35.45 16.98
C PRO A 298 39.17 34.94 17.42
N TRP A 299 39.15 34.19 18.52
CA TRP A 299 37.93 34.08 19.32
C TRP A 299 37.68 35.41 20.03
N THR A 300 36.41 35.72 20.32
CA THR A 300 36.08 36.82 21.23
C THR A 300 36.47 36.44 22.65
N THR A 301 36.26 35.17 23.03
CA THR A 301 36.63 34.59 24.31
C THR A 301 37.74 33.55 24.13
N PRO A 302 38.92 33.72 24.75
CA PRO A 302 39.97 32.70 24.75
C PRO A 302 39.43 31.33 25.21
N GLY A 303 39.74 30.29 24.45
CA GLY A 303 39.21 28.94 24.62
C GLY A 303 37.96 28.63 23.81
N GLY A 304 37.48 29.56 22.97
CA GLY A 304 36.34 29.33 22.09
C GLY A 304 35.14 30.21 22.45
N ASP A 305 34.49 30.73 21.41
CA ASP A 305 33.23 31.45 21.54
C ASP A 305 32.09 30.46 21.74
N ARG A 306 31.16 30.79 22.63
CA ARG A 306 30.04 29.92 23.00
C ARG A 306 28.80 30.72 23.31
N GLU A 307 27.65 30.17 22.95
CA GLU A 307 26.37 30.70 23.40
C GLU A 307 26.24 30.56 24.93
N PRO A 308 25.60 31.54 25.63
CA PRO A 308 25.57 31.56 27.09
C PRO A 308 24.89 30.34 27.73
N GLY A 309 23.89 29.76 27.06
CA GLY A 309 23.18 28.57 27.53
C GLY A 309 23.96 27.30 27.22
N ALA A 310 24.21 26.47 28.24
CA ALA A 310 24.71 25.12 28.02
C ALA A 310 23.58 24.26 27.41
N LEU A 311 23.87 23.57 26.31
CA LEU A 311 22.97 22.62 25.69
C LEU A 311 22.81 21.36 26.55
N LEU A 312 23.86 20.94 27.23
CA LEU A 312 23.81 19.90 28.26
C LEU A 312 24.96 20.07 29.26
N THR A 313 24.79 19.53 30.45
CA THR A 313 25.85 19.40 31.46
C THR A 313 25.78 18.01 32.05
N SER A 314 26.91 17.31 32.14
CA SER A 314 26.94 15.93 32.61
C SER A 314 28.20 15.62 33.42
N THR A 315 28.06 14.68 34.35
CA THR A 315 29.17 14.08 35.10
C THR A 315 29.51 12.72 34.49
N VAL A 316 30.78 12.47 34.26
CA VAL A 316 31.29 11.19 33.75
C VAL A 316 31.78 10.34 34.92
N THR A 317 31.22 9.13 35.04
CA THR A 317 31.53 8.20 36.13
C THR A 317 32.28 6.96 35.68
N ALA A 318 32.36 6.69 34.37
CA ALA A 318 32.98 5.50 33.80
C ALA A 318 33.63 5.79 32.44
N THR A 319 34.54 4.91 32.02
CA THR A 319 35.09 4.86 30.66
C THR A 319 34.19 4.02 29.74
N GLY A 320 34.31 4.19 28.42
CA GLY A 320 33.50 3.53 27.40
C GLY A 320 32.48 4.47 26.75
N PRO A 321 31.61 3.94 25.87
CA PRO A 321 30.57 4.74 25.21
C PRO A 321 29.57 5.26 26.25
N GLN A 322 29.24 6.54 26.16
CA GLN A 322 28.27 7.23 27.01
C GLN A 322 27.34 8.07 26.15
N SER A 323 26.06 8.12 26.53
CA SER A 323 25.03 8.94 25.86
C SER A 323 24.64 10.12 26.74
N PHE A 324 24.58 11.30 26.14
CA PHE A 324 24.28 12.55 26.81
C PHE A 324 23.14 13.26 26.09
N GLY A 325 22.09 13.62 26.80
CA GLY A 325 20.94 14.33 26.26
C GLY A 325 20.36 15.30 27.27
N SER A 326 19.60 16.27 26.76
CA SER A 326 18.82 17.22 27.55
C SER A 326 17.73 17.81 26.64
N THR A 327 16.73 18.47 27.21
CA THR A 327 15.72 19.19 26.40
C THR A 327 16.35 20.30 25.55
N ALA A 328 17.28 21.08 26.11
CA ALA A 328 17.99 22.13 25.38
C ALA A 328 18.86 21.58 24.24
N TRP A 329 19.39 20.35 24.40
CA TRP A 329 20.12 19.65 23.33
C TRP A 329 19.19 19.26 22.18
N VAL A 330 18.03 18.65 22.47
CA VAL A 330 17.05 18.27 21.43
C VAL A 330 16.55 19.50 20.69
N ASP A 331 16.26 20.60 21.39
CA ASP A 331 15.82 21.84 20.76
C ASP A 331 16.90 22.46 19.85
N HIS A 332 18.17 22.34 20.21
CA HIS A 332 19.27 22.77 19.35
C HIS A 332 19.39 21.92 18.08
N VAL A 333 19.28 20.59 18.19
CA VAL A 333 19.28 19.68 17.03
C VAL A 333 18.09 19.98 16.10
N ARG A 334 16.91 20.29 16.66
CA ARG A 334 15.74 20.76 15.88
C ARG A 334 16.03 22.06 15.14
N GLN A 335 16.68 23.03 15.79
CA GLN A 335 17.02 24.30 15.17
C GLN A 335 17.99 24.14 14.01
N ILE A 336 18.99 23.26 14.15
CA ILE A 336 19.92 22.90 13.07
C ILE A 336 19.15 22.26 11.92
N HIS A 337 18.33 21.26 12.23
CA HIS A 337 17.57 20.52 11.21
C HIS A 337 16.61 21.43 10.43
N ALA A 338 15.98 22.38 11.11
CA ALA A 338 15.12 23.39 10.50
C ALA A 338 15.88 24.48 9.72
N GLY A 339 17.22 24.46 9.73
CA GLY A 339 18.07 25.47 9.07
C GLY A 339 17.99 26.86 9.72
N THR A 340 17.50 26.95 10.96
CA THR A 340 17.38 28.22 11.70
C THR A 340 18.70 28.66 12.33
N VAL A 341 19.61 27.71 12.53
CA VAL A 341 21.02 27.94 12.87
C VAL A 341 21.86 27.28 11.78
N ALA A 342 22.94 27.96 11.37
CA ALA A 342 23.67 27.62 10.16
C ALA A 342 24.81 26.63 10.41
N ARG A 343 25.17 26.35 11.68
CA ARG A 343 26.35 25.57 12.03
C ARG A 343 26.16 24.67 13.25
N ASP A 344 26.89 23.55 13.20
CA ASP A 344 26.76 22.43 14.15
C ASP A 344 27.98 22.34 15.09
N GLY A 345 28.71 23.45 15.21
CA GLY A 345 29.92 23.54 16.01
C GLY A 345 29.57 23.52 17.49
N LEU A 346 30.17 22.59 18.23
CA LEU A 346 29.93 22.40 19.65
C LEU A 346 31.23 22.52 20.43
N LEU A 347 31.20 23.34 21.48
CA LEU A 347 32.31 23.50 22.42
C LEU A 347 32.06 22.65 23.67
N VAL A 348 32.95 21.69 23.92
CA VAL A 348 32.94 20.80 25.08
C VAL A 348 33.85 21.38 26.16
N VAL A 349 33.22 22.09 27.09
CA VAL A 349 33.89 22.83 28.16
C VAL A 349 33.86 22.04 29.47
N PRO A 350 34.98 21.92 30.18
CA PRO A 350 35.04 21.19 31.43
C PRO A 350 34.43 21.99 32.57
N VAL A 351 33.66 21.32 33.42
CA VAL A 351 33.11 21.84 34.68
C VAL A 351 33.99 21.42 35.86
N SER A 352 34.49 20.19 35.84
CA SER A 352 35.42 19.64 36.84
C SER A 352 36.24 18.50 36.23
N GLY A 353 37.44 18.26 36.78
CA GLY A 353 38.28 17.13 36.40
C GLY A 353 38.74 17.13 34.94
N SER A 354 39.21 15.98 34.47
CA SER A 354 39.70 15.77 33.11
C SER A 354 38.99 14.61 32.45
N ILE A 355 38.60 14.79 31.20
CA ILE A 355 37.97 13.76 30.37
C ILE A 355 38.67 13.74 29.02
N ARG A 356 39.09 12.55 28.60
CA ARG A 356 39.56 12.26 27.25
C ARG A 356 38.48 11.48 26.51
N PHE A 357 38.03 12.03 25.40
CA PHE A 357 37.08 11.38 24.49
C PHE A 357 37.81 10.86 23.26
N ALA A 358 37.27 9.82 22.63
CA ALA A 358 37.73 9.40 21.30
C ALA A 358 37.40 10.48 20.25
N SER A 359 38.33 10.72 19.31
CA SER A 359 38.13 11.61 18.16
C SER A 359 37.38 10.91 17.02
N ARG A 360 37.03 11.66 15.97
CA ARG A 360 36.52 11.11 14.70
C ARG A 360 37.55 10.23 13.98
N GLU A 361 38.84 10.42 14.26
CA GLU A 361 39.94 9.66 13.65
C GLU A 361 40.30 8.41 14.45
N ASN A 362 39.68 8.18 15.61
CA ASN A 362 39.97 7.02 16.45
C ASN A 362 39.91 5.71 15.65
N ALA A 363 40.89 4.83 15.83
CA ALA A 363 41.02 3.57 15.12
C ALA A 363 39.82 2.63 15.36
N THR A 364 39.17 2.74 16.52
CA THR A 364 37.95 1.98 16.83
C THR A 364 36.73 2.74 16.31
N PHE A 365 36.14 2.27 15.21
CA PHE A 365 34.99 2.93 14.56
C PHE A 365 33.84 3.22 15.54
N PHE A 366 33.46 2.25 16.38
CA PHE A 366 32.38 2.42 17.37
C PHE A 366 32.73 3.35 18.54
N ALA A 367 34.01 3.72 18.70
CA ALA A 367 34.42 4.67 19.71
C ALA A 367 34.21 6.12 19.27
N ARG A 368 34.15 6.38 17.96
CA ARG A 368 34.09 7.73 17.38
C ARG A 368 32.84 8.49 17.84
N PRO A 369 32.92 9.83 17.96
CA PRO A 369 31.76 10.65 18.30
C PRO A 369 30.63 10.49 17.29
N SER A 370 29.41 10.33 17.78
CA SER A 370 28.20 10.37 16.96
C SER A 370 27.08 11.11 17.69
N LEU A 371 26.18 11.69 16.91
CA LEU A 371 24.90 12.23 17.36
C LEU A 371 23.80 11.29 16.87
N ILE A 372 23.02 10.74 17.78
CA ILE A 372 21.88 9.89 17.43
C ILE A 372 20.61 10.74 17.48
N VAL A 373 19.83 10.71 16.41
CA VAL A 373 18.59 11.47 16.26
C VAL A 373 17.44 10.51 16.03
N GLN A 374 16.44 10.57 16.91
CA GLN A 374 15.17 9.90 16.74
C GLN A 374 14.16 10.84 16.09
N HIS A 375 13.51 10.38 15.03
CA HIS A 375 12.55 11.17 14.28
C HIS A 375 11.40 10.30 13.76
N THR A 376 10.31 10.95 13.36
CA THR A 376 9.25 10.27 12.61
C THR A 376 9.75 9.81 11.25
N ALA A 377 9.10 8.81 10.68
CA ALA A 377 9.26 8.55 9.25
C ALA A 377 9.04 9.87 8.46
N PRO A 378 9.79 10.10 7.37
CA PRO A 378 9.45 11.16 6.43
C PRO A 378 7.96 11.03 6.09
N PRO A 379 7.17 12.11 6.10
CA PRO A 379 5.83 12.02 5.56
C PRO A 379 5.98 11.54 4.11
N MET A 380 5.39 10.39 3.79
CA MET A 380 5.25 9.98 2.40
C MET A 380 4.38 11.04 1.74
N GLN A 381 5.03 12.02 1.13
CA GLN A 381 4.37 13.18 0.54
C GLN A 381 3.92 12.84 -0.88
N GLU A 382 3.13 11.78 -0.99
CA GLU A 382 2.17 11.69 -2.07
C GLU A 382 0.80 11.90 -1.45
N GLU A 383 0.31 13.12 -1.62
CA GLU A 383 -1.12 13.36 -1.69
C GLU A 383 -1.63 12.56 -2.89
N ILE A 384 -1.90 11.27 -2.67
CA ILE A 384 -2.70 10.49 -3.60
C ILE A 384 -4.02 11.24 -3.62
N ASP A 385 -4.27 11.95 -4.71
CA ASP A 385 -5.47 12.74 -4.93
C ASP A 385 -6.67 11.82 -4.65
N THR A 386 -7.29 11.95 -3.47
CA THR A 386 -8.43 11.12 -3.05
C THR A 386 -9.71 11.55 -3.75
N GLY A 387 -9.57 12.18 -4.92
CA GLY A 387 -10.63 12.32 -5.89
C GLY A 387 -11.29 10.96 -6.08
N THR A 388 -12.57 10.90 -5.74
CA THR A 388 -13.41 9.72 -5.92
C THR A 388 -13.38 9.35 -7.40
N MET A 389 -12.51 8.44 -7.80
CA MET A 389 -12.59 7.83 -9.13
C MET A 389 -13.80 6.90 -9.11
N ASN A 390 -14.79 7.18 -9.95
CA ASN A 390 -15.91 6.27 -10.19
C ASN A 390 -15.35 4.98 -10.80
N PHE A 391 -15.13 3.98 -9.97
CA PHE A 391 -14.59 2.68 -10.36
C PHE A 391 -15.62 1.81 -11.08
N PHE A 392 -16.15 2.22 -12.24
CA PHE A 392 -16.84 1.31 -13.16
C PHE A 392 -16.76 1.83 -14.60
N ASN A 393 -15.72 1.42 -15.32
CA ASN A 393 -15.94 0.80 -16.62
C ASN A 393 -15.17 -0.53 -16.65
N GLU A 394 -15.78 -1.58 -17.17
CA GLU A 394 -15.30 -2.97 -17.12
C GLU A 394 -14.09 -3.23 -18.05
N ALA A 395 -13.34 -2.18 -18.40
CA ALA A 395 -12.22 -2.21 -19.32
C ALA A 395 -10.84 -2.04 -18.64
N GLN A 396 -10.78 -1.82 -17.31
CA GLN A 396 -9.52 -1.53 -16.63
C GLN A 396 -9.39 -2.33 -15.32
N ASN A 397 -8.86 -3.55 -15.44
CA ASN A 397 -8.48 -4.39 -14.30
C ASN A 397 -6.98 -4.25 -13.97
N PHE A 398 -6.41 -3.07 -14.21
CA PHE A 398 -5.00 -2.76 -13.99
C PHE A 398 -4.83 -1.85 -12.78
N ARG A 399 -3.88 -2.19 -11.92
CA ARG A 399 -3.32 -1.24 -10.96
C ARG A 399 -1.94 -0.84 -11.42
N TRP A 400 -1.73 0.47 -11.47
CA TRP A 400 -0.45 1.10 -11.66
C TRP A 400 0.13 1.34 -10.27
N ILE A 401 1.34 0.84 -10.03
CA ILE A 401 2.06 1.15 -8.80
C ILE A 401 3.42 1.68 -9.21
N TYR A 402 3.67 2.94 -8.85
CA TYR A 402 4.89 3.65 -9.17
C TYR A 402 5.75 3.70 -7.92
N ASP A 403 7.01 3.27 -8.04
CA ASP A 403 8.06 3.55 -7.07
C ASP A 403 8.78 4.81 -7.57
N LEU A 404 8.36 5.97 -7.06
CA LEU A 404 8.80 7.28 -7.53
C LEU A 404 10.02 7.81 -6.76
N ASP A 405 10.34 7.23 -5.61
CA ASP A 405 11.47 7.63 -4.76
C ASP A 405 12.63 6.62 -4.75
N GLY A 406 12.46 5.44 -5.38
CA GLY A 406 13.51 4.48 -5.65
C GLY A 406 13.99 3.73 -4.41
N ASP A 407 13.16 3.66 -3.37
CA ASP A 407 13.50 3.05 -2.09
C ASP A 407 13.21 1.53 -2.05
N ASN A 408 12.56 0.99 -3.09
CA ASN A 408 12.11 -0.41 -3.23
C ASN A 408 11.11 -0.86 -2.15
N VAL A 409 10.36 0.06 -1.52
CA VAL A 409 9.35 -0.23 -0.51
C VAL A 409 7.95 0.14 -1.01
N LEU A 410 7.12 -0.88 -1.22
CA LEU A 410 5.74 -0.72 -1.68
C LEU A 410 4.75 -0.98 -0.53
N ILE A 411 3.96 0.03 -0.16
CA ILE A 411 2.84 -0.10 0.78
C ILE A 411 1.53 0.14 0.01
N THR A 412 0.65 -0.86 -0.04
CA THR A 412 -0.72 -0.68 -0.58
C THR A 412 -1.75 -0.81 0.54
N PRO A 413 -2.80 0.02 0.58
CA PRO A 413 -3.77 0.05 1.68
C PRO A 413 -4.87 -1.03 1.60
N ILE A 414 -4.70 -2.12 0.83
CA ILE A 414 -5.72 -3.19 0.73
C ILE A 414 -5.13 -4.53 1.15
N ALA A 415 -5.88 -5.24 2.00
CA ALA A 415 -5.63 -6.62 2.39
C ALA A 415 -5.76 -7.57 1.17
N GLY A 416 -4.69 -7.68 0.39
CA GLY A 416 -4.41 -8.76 -0.56
C GLY A 416 -3.05 -9.34 -0.22
N ARG A 417 -2.98 -10.65 0.05
CA ARG A 417 -1.76 -11.32 0.51
C ARG A 417 -1.01 -11.88 -0.69
N CYS A 418 0.14 -11.31 -1.04
CA CYS A 418 1.11 -11.98 -1.90
C CYS A 418 2.00 -12.87 -1.02
N GLU A 419 1.77 -14.19 -1.03
CA GLU A 419 2.67 -15.14 -0.38
C GLU A 419 3.72 -15.63 -1.36
N ALA A 420 5.00 -15.29 -1.14
CA ALA A 420 6.09 -16.09 -1.66
C ALA A 420 6.36 -17.23 -0.66
N LEU A 421 5.95 -18.45 -1.01
CA LEU A 421 6.34 -19.63 -0.23
C LEU A 421 7.82 -19.92 -0.49
N ASN A 422 8.63 -19.98 0.58
CA ASN A 422 9.96 -20.57 0.49
C ASN A 422 9.78 -22.09 0.24
N PRO A 423 10.19 -22.62 -0.94
CA PRO A 423 9.95 -24.01 -1.29
C PRO A 423 10.67 -25.01 -0.38
N ALA A 424 11.62 -24.56 0.44
CA ALA A 424 12.38 -25.43 1.34
C ALA A 424 11.76 -25.59 2.74
N THR A 425 10.87 -24.71 3.20
CA THR A 425 10.44 -24.71 4.63
C THR A 425 8.95 -24.59 4.89
N GLY A 426 8.11 -24.21 3.92
CA GLY A 426 6.65 -24.31 4.02
C GLY A 426 5.98 -23.58 5.21
N GLY A 427 6.61 -22.56 5.79
CA GLY A 427 6.06 -21.75 6.89
C GLY A 427 5.91 -20.27 6.54
N PRO A 428 4.97 -19.54 7.18
CA PRO A 428 4.76 -18.11 6.92
C PRO A 428 5.94 -17.27 7.46
N ILE A 429 6.45 -16.36 6.62
CA ILE A 429 7.48 -15.39 7.00
C ILE A 429 6.77 -14.20 7.69
N HIS A 430 7.12 -13.94 8.95
CA HIS A 430 6.69 -12.73 9.67
C HIS A 430 7.68 -11.59 9.39
N GLY A 431 7.17 -10.46 8.91
CA GLY A 431 7.94 -9.31 8.44
C GLY A 431 8.23 -9.43 6.96
N ILE A 432 7.49 -8.70 6.12
CA ILE A 432 7.71 -8.71 4.67
C ILE A 432 8.37 -7.39 4.28
N THR A 433 9.65 -7.47 3.96
CA THR A 433 10.34 -6.58 3.04
C THR A 433 10.11 -7.14 1.64
N TYR A 434 9.76 -6.30 0.67
CA TYR A 434 9.74 -6.71 -0.73
C TYR A 434 11.18 -7.06 -1.13
N GLN A 435 11.42 -8.27 -1.64
CA GLN A 435 12.72 -8.63 -2.18
C GLN A 435 12.59 -8.73 -3.69
N TYR A 436 12.94 -7.64 -4.37
CA TYR A 436 13.16 -7.60 -5.81
C TYR A 436 14.19 -8.69 -6.18
N LEU A 437 13.77 -9.68 -6.99
CA LEU A 437 14.64 -10.77 -7.46
C LEU A 437 15.30 -10.45 -8.82
N GLY A 438 15.12 -9.22 -9.33
CA GLY A 438 15.79 -8.71 -10.52
C GLY A 438 17.16 -8.11 -10.23
N ASP A 439 17.95 -7.89 -11.28
CA ASP A 439 19.19 -7.12 -11.21
C ASP A 439 18.84 -5.62 -11.04
N PRO A 440 19.32 -4.92 -9.99
CA PRO A 440 19.01 -3.50 -9.75
C PRO A 440 19.49 -2.55 -10.85
N ALA A 441 20.26 -3.03 -11.83
CA ALA A 441 20.64 -2.26 -13.02
C ALA A 441 19.67 -2.41 -14.21
N ASP A 442 18.64 -3.27 -14.12
CA ASP A 442 17.71 -3.56 -15.21
C ASP A 442 16.35 -2.89 -14.94
N ALA A 443 16.06 -1.78 -15.64
CA ALA A 443 14.80 -1.05 -15.60
C ALA A 443 13.67 -1.83 -16.30
N ARG A 444 13.38 -3.04 -15.82
CA ARG A 444 12.37 -3.92 -16.43
C ARG A 444 11.13 -4.04 -15.56
N LEU A 445 10.02 -3.78 -16.22
CA LEU A 445 8.64 -4.05 -15.81
C LEU A 445 8.50 -5.51 -15.35
N ASP A 446 7.83 -5.74 -14.21
CA ASP A 446 7.42 -7.07 -13.77
C ASP A 446 5.89 -7.16 -13.78
N CYS A 447 5.36 -8.29 -14.24
CA CYS A 447 3.93 -8.57 -14.27
C CYS A 447 3.61 -9.45 -13.06
N CYS A 448 2.97 -8.89 -12.03
CA CYS A 448 2.38 -9.73 -10.98
C CYS A 448 0.93 -10.02 -11.32
N THR A 449 0.63 -11.27 -11.63
CA THR A 449 -0.73 -11.81 -11.54
C THR A 449 -1.03 -12.10 -10.07
N TRP A 450 -2.04 -11.44 -9.51
CA TRP A 450 -2.52 -11.79 -8.17
C TRP A 450 -3.78 -12.63 -8.29
N GLN A 451 -3.86 -13.66 -7.45
CA GLN A 451 -5.06 -14.49 -7.29
C GLN A 451 -5.69 -14.15 -5.94
N VAL A 452 -6.98 -13.80 -5.92
CA VAL A 452 -7.73 -13.78 -4.66
C VAL A 452 -8.16 -15.19 -4.36
N GLY A 453 -7.50 -15.82 -3.39
CA GLY A 453 -7.93 -17.10 -2.85
C GLY A 453 -9.14 -16.91 -1.94
N SER A 454 -10.26 -17.57 -2.27
CA SER A 454 -11.20 -18.03 -1.26
C SER A 454 -10.82 -19.44 -0.83
N THR A 455 -11.27 -19.91 0.34
CA THR A 455 -11.05 -21.28 0.82
C THR A 455 -11.61 -22.38 -0.11
N THR A 456 -12.34 -22.03 -1.18
CA THR A 456 -12.95 -22.97 -2.13
C THR A 456 -12.57 -22.74 -3.60
N GLY A 457 -11.73 -21.75 -3.92
CA GLY A 457 -11.26 -21.49 -5.29
C GLY A 457 -10.93 -20.03 -5.60
N VAL A 458 -10.24 -19.82 -6.72
CA VAL A 458 -9.78 -18.51 -7.22
C VAL A 458 -10.98 -17.65 -7.64
N THR A 459 -11.15 -16.47 -7.05
CA THR A 459 -12.32 -15.59 -7.26
C THR A 459 -12.05 -14.38 -8.18
N GLY A 460 -10.86 -14.30 -8.76
CA GLY A 460 -10.48 -13.29 -9.73
C GLY A 460 -8.97 -13.24 -9.92
N THR A 461 -8.55 -12.81 -11.10
CA THR A 461 -7.16 -12.52 -11.42
C THR A 461 -7.03 -11.10 -11.98
N GLY A 462 -5.97 -10.42 -11.55
CA GLY A 462 -5.63 -9.09 -12.03
C GLY A 462 -4.13 -9.01 -12.26
N GLN A 463 -3.72 -8.10 -13.13
CA GLN A 463 -2.31 -7.82 -13.40
C GLN A 463 -1.93 -6.48 -12.79
N ALA A 464 -0.81 -6.43 -12.10
CA ALA A 464 -0.13 -5.20 -11.72
C ALA A 464 1.16 -5.10 -12.51
N ILE A 465 1.38 -3.93 -13.10
CA ILE A 465 2.62 -3.59 -13.81
C ILE A 465 3.35 -2.55 -12.95
N PHE A 466 4.58 -2.85 -12.58
CA PHE A 466 5.43 -1.95 -11.79
C PHE A 466 6.31 -1.10 -12.69
N TYR A 467 6.29 0.21 -12.49
CA TYR A 467 7.21 1.14 -13.11
C TYR A 467 8.16 1.66 -12.04
N VAL A 468 9.45 1.36 -12.18
CA VAL A 468 10.51 1.91 -11.35
C VAL A 468 11.19 3.01 -12.17
N ASN A 469 11.16 4.25 -11.68
CA ASN A 469 11.82 5.40 -12.31
C ASN A 469 11.40 5.73 -13.76
N MET A 470 10.14 5.52 -14.15
CA MET A 470 9.63 5.92 -15.47
C MET A 470 8.53 6.99 -15.36
N ASP A 471 8.56 7.99 -16.26
CA ASP A 471 7.52 9.02 -16.35
C ASP A 471 6.22 8.41 -16.92
N PRO A 472 5.10 8.40 -16.16
CA PRO A 472 3.83 7.84 -16.62
C PRO A 472 3.17 8.64 -17.76
N ASN A 473 3.60 9.89 -17.98
CA ASN A 473 3.02 10.78 -18.98
C ASN A 473 3.74 10.70 -20.33
N ASP A 474 4.90 10.05 -20.42
CA ASP A 474 5.59 9.83 -21.69
C ASP A 474 4.98 8.60 -22.39
N PRO A 475 4.31 8.77 -23.54
CA PRO A 475 3.76 7.65 -24.30
C PRO A 475 4.83 6.65 -24.76
N ALA A 476 6.10 7.08 -24.84
CA ALA A 476 7.22 6.21 -25.17
C ALA A 476 7.58 5.23 -24.05
N ASN A 477 7.11 5.48 -22.81
CA ASN A 477 7.32 4.62 -21.66
C ASN A 477 6.18 3.60 -21.46
N GLN A 478 5.09 3.66 -22.25
CA GLN A 478 4.05 2.65 -22.19
C GLN A 478 4.49 1.41 -22.98
N PRO A 479 4.45 0.19 -22.39
CA PRO A 479 4.73 -1.02 -23.13
C PRO A 479 3.73 -1.19 -24.28
N GLY A 480 4.19 -1.79 -25.36
CA GLY A 480 3.37 -2.11 -26.52
C GLY A 480 2.14 -2.94 -26.13
N ASP A 481 1.07 -2.77 -26.89
CA ASP A 481 -0.11 -3.62 -26.92
C ASP A 481 -0.38 -3.84 -28.40
N LEU A 482 0.28 -4.85 -28.95
CA LEU A 482 0.43 -5.07 -30.39
C LEU A 482 -0.88 -5.55 -31.03
N ASP A 483 -1.79 -6.13 -30.24
CA ASP A 483 -3.08 -6.58 -30.73
C ASP A 483 -4.29 -5.76 -30.23
N THR A 484 -4.05 -4.76 -29.36
CA THR A 484 -5.03 -3.77 -28.88
C THR A 484 -6.20 -4.39 -28.12
N ASP A 485 -5.94 -5.42 -27.33
CA ASP A 485 -6.94 -6.10 -26.53
C ASP A 485 -7.05 -5.60 -25.08
N GLY A 486 -6.17 -4.65 -24.72
CA GLY A 486 -6.10 -4.03 -23.41
C GLY A 486 -5.07 -4.66 -22.48
N ILE A 487 -4.40 -5.75 -22.86
CA ILE A 487 -3.28 -6.37 -22.12
C ILE A 487 -1.98 -5.98 -22.83
N ARG A 488 -1.00 -5.45 -22.08
CA ARG A 488 0.27 -5.05 -22.69
C ARG A 488 1.10 -6.27 -23.06
N ASP A 489 1.83 -6.23 -24.17
CA ASP A 489 2.63 -7.31 -24.76
C ASP A 489 3.52 -8.05 -23.76
N LEU A 490 4.00 -7.35 -22.74
CA LEU A 490 4.86 -7.92 -21.69
C LEU A 490 4.10 -8.88 -20.76
N CYS A 491 2.82 -8.61 -20.52
CA CYS A 491 1.93 -9.38 -19.65
C CYS A 491 0.86 -10.15 -20.44
N ASP A 492 0.88 -10.06 -21.77
CA ASP A 492 -0.02 -10.77 -22.66
C ASP A 492 0.60 -12.11 -23.06
N ASN A 493 -0.09 -13.21 -22.77
CA ASN A 493 0.35 -14.54 -23.22
C ASN A 493 0.02 -14.82 -24.70
N CYS A 494 -0.67 -13.88 -25.37
CA CYS A 494 -0.97 -13.82 -26.80
C CYS A 494 -0.59 -12.47 -27.47
N PRO A 495 0.64 -11.93 -27.42
CA PRO A 495 0.97 -10.54 -27.85
C PRO A 495 0.61 -10.14 -29.30
N THR A 496 0.08 -11.04 -30.12
CA THR A 496 -0.28 -10.79 -31.52
C THR A 496 -1.73 -11.19 -31.83
N ARG A 497 -2.53 -11.58 -30.83
CA ARG A 497 -3.89 -12.11 -30.98
C ARG A 497 -4.76 -11.70 -29.80
N PRO A 498 -5.81 -10.88 -30.04
CA PRO A 498 -6.63 -10.35 -28.96
C PRO A 498 -7.22 -11.46 -28.09
N ASN A 499 -6.77 -11.49 -26.85
CA ASN A 499 -7.03 -12.46 -25.81
C ASN A 499 -7.45 -11.81 -24.48
N GLY A 500 -7.68 -10.48 -24.52
CA GLY A 500 -8.01 -9.57 -23.42
C GLY A 500 -8.98 -10.14 -22.38
N PRO A 501 -9.27 -9.46 -21.26
CA PRO A 501 -9.83 -10.07 -20.04
C PRO A 501 -11.04 -11.02 -20.20
N LEU A 502 -11.81 -10.88 -21.28
CA LEU A 502 -13.00 -11.67 -21.62
C LEU A 502 -12.79 -12.72 -22.75
N LEU A 503 -11.66 -12.71 -23.44
CA LEU A 503 -11.38 -13.51 -24.63
C LEU A 503 -10.55 -14.78 -24.33
N GLY A 504 -9.91 -14.85 -23.16
CA GLY A 504 -9.25 -16.04 -22.61
C GLY A 504 -7.78 -16.19 -22.99
N SER A 505 -7.05 -17.14 -22.41
CA SER A 505 -5.59 -17.28 -22.63
C SER A 505 -5.22 -18.00 -23.93
N CYS A 506 -4.01 -17.76 -24.47
CA CYS A 506 -3.45 -18.55 -25.56
C CYS A 506 -3.10 -19.95 -25.10
N ILE A 507 -3.58 -20.92 -25.86
CA ILE A 507 -3.28 -22.34 -25.68
C ILE A 507 -1.89 -22.65 -26.25
N SER A 508 -1.07 -23.39 -25.50
CA SER A 508 0.16 -24.01 -26.00
C SER A 508 -0.09 -25.41 -26.61
N GLY A 509 0.92 -26.03 -27.23
CA GLY A 509 0.81 -27.40 -27.78
C GLY A 509 0.22 -27.52 -29.21
N THR A 510 -0.65 -28.50 -29.48
CA THR A 510 -1.13 -28.77 -30.86
C THR A 510 -2.14 -27.73 -31.38
N LYS A 511 -2.60 -26.82 -30.52
CA LYS A 511 -3.53 -25.73 -30.84
C LYS A 511 -2.93 -24.34 -30.56
N ILE A 512 -1.61 -24.18 -30.77
CA ILE A 512 -0.87 -22.92 -30.55
C ILE A 512 -1.64 -21.70 -31.06
N GLY A 513 -1.85 -20.74 -30.15
CA GLY A 513 -2.47 -19.44 -30.43
C GLY A 513 -4.00 -19.44 -30.53
N LYS A 514 -4.68 -20.56 -30.26
CA LYS A 514 -6.13 -20.53 -30.05
C LYS A 514 -6.44 -20.04 -28.64
N LEU A 515 -7.57 -19.37 -28.47
CA LEU A 515 -8.04 -18.90 -27.16
C LEU A 515 -8.67 -20.08 -26.38
N CYS A 516 -8.35 -20.23 -25.10
CA CYS A 516 -9.15 -21.05 -24.18
C CYS A 516 -10.06 -20.13 -23.38
N ARG A 517 -11.38 -20.32 -23.55
CA ARG A 517 -12.47 -19.64 -22.82
C ARG A 517 -13.22 -20.58 -21.88
N SER A 518 -12.99 -21.88 -22.00
CA SER A 518 -13.62 -22.90 -21.17
C SER A 518 -12.79 -24.18 -21.16
N ASN A 519 -12.91 -24.97 -20.10
CA ASN A 519 -12.22 -26.25 -19.97
C ASN A 519 -12.50 -27.22 -21.14
N GLN A 520 -13.66 -27.10 -21.79
CA GLN A 520 -14.00 -27.92 -22.97
C GLN A 520 -13.08 -27.65 -24.18
N GLN A 521 -12.47 -26.47 -24.24
CA GLN A 521 -11.55 -26.08 -25.31
C GLN A 521 -10.10 -26.52 -25.05
N CYS A 522 -9.83 -27.01 -23.83
CA CYS A 522 -8.53 -27.40 -23.30
C CYS A 522 -8.46 -28.96 -23.12
N PRO A 523 -8.29 -29.78 -24.20
CA PRO A 523 -8.24 -31.24 -24.09
C PRO A 523 -6.94 -31.70 -23.42
N GLY A 524 -6.95 -31.80 -22.09
CA GLY A 524 -5.81 -32.24 -21.27
C GLY A 524 -5.42 -31.34 -20.10
N GLY A 525 -6.11 -30.21 -19.87
CA GLY A 525 -5.81 -29.29 -18.77
C GLY A 525 -6.95 -28.32 -18.46
N THR A 526 -6.72 -27.39 -17.53
CA THR A 526 -7.70 -26.37 -17.12
C THR A 526 -7.50 -25.10 -17.94
N CYS A 527 -8.60 -24.51 -18.38
CA CYS A 527 -8.60 -23.20 -19.01
C CYS A 527 -8.38 -22.13 -17.95
N SER A 528 -7.30 -21.38 -18.06
CA SER A 528 -7.10 -20.18 -17.25
C SER A 528 -7.44 -18.94 -18.07
N LEU A 529 -8.26 -18.05 -17.52
CA LEU A 529 -8.47 -16.70 -18.06
C LEU A 529 -7.41 -15.71 -17.51
N SER A 530 -6.48 -16.19 -16.68
CA SER A 530 -5.60 -15.38 -15.85
C SER A 530 -4.26 -15.04 -16.50
N GLN A 531 -4.12 -15.23 -17.81
CA GLN A 531 -2.86 -15.00 -18.52
C GLN A 531 -1.68 -15.82 -17.96
N ASP A 532 -1.93 -17.02 -17.44
CA ASP A 532 -0.88 -17.81 -16.79
C ASP A 532 0.23 -18.18 -17.78
N ASP A 533 1.47 -17.80 -17.45
CA ASP A 533 2.69 -18.11 -18.20
C ASP A 533 3.86 -18.29 -17.22
N ALA A 534 3.87 -19.41 -16.50
CA ALA A 534 4.79 -19.66 -15.39
C ALA A 534 6.24 -19.82 -15.86
N ASN A 535 6.45 -20.22 -17.11
CA ASN A 535 7.78 -20.40 -17.70
C ASN A 535 8.25 -19.21 -18.57
N ARG A 536 7.40 -18.18 -18.76
CA ARG A 536 7.69 -16.97 -19.54
C ARG A 536 8.14 -17.27 -20.96
N VAL A 537 7.66 -18.37 -21.55
CA VAL A 537 7.90 -18.67 -22.97
C VAL A 537 6.59 -18.57 -23.74
N LEU A 538 6.56 -17.69 -24.74
CA LEU A 538 5.40 -17.58 -25.63
C LEU A 538 5.23 -18.89 -26.44
N PRO A 539 4.02 -19.49 -26.46
CA PRO A 539 2.76 -19.08 -25.81
C PRO A 539 2.57 -19.65 -24.39
N GLY A 540 1.83 -18.93 -23.54
CA GLY A 540 1.63 -19.25 -22.11
C GLY A 540 1.03 -20.62 -21.77
N ASP A 541 0.99 -20.94 -20.48
CA ASP A 541 0.80 -22.29 -19.92
C ASP A 541 -0.67 -22.76 -19.88
N ALA A 542 -1.60 -22.07 -20.53
CA ALA A 542 -2.98 -22.52 -20.60
C ALA A 542 -3.10 -23.89 -21.30
N CYS A 543 -3.88 -24.79 -20.71
CA CYS A 543 -4.04 -26.21 -21.09
C CYS A 543 -2.89 -27.16 -20.73
N VAL A 544 -1.81 -26.72 -20.10
CA VAL A 544 -0.77 -27.66 -19.68
C VAL A 544 -1.31 -28.44 -18.48
N PRO A 545 -1.39 -29.78 -18.52
CA PRO A 545 -1.66 -30.54 -17.30
C PRO A 545 -0.52 -30.23 -16.33
N GLU A 546 -0.85 -29.71 -15.14
CA GLU A 546 0.15 -29.59 -14.08
C GLU A 546 0.91 -30.92 -13.98
N PRO A 547 2.24 -30.91 -13.79
CA PRO A 547 3.01 -32.15 -13.71
C PRO A 547 2.44 -33.00 -12.57
N GLY A 548 1.61 -33.98 -12.94
CA GLY A 548 0.82 -34.72 -11.97
C GLY A 548 1.72 -35.38 -10.94
N LEU A 549 1.18 -35.66 -9.75
CA LEU A 549 1.85 -36.33 -8.62
C LEU A 549 2.71 -37.55 -9.05
N ALA A 550 2.31 -38.24 -10.12
CA ALA A 550 3.05 -39.36 -10.72
C ALA A 550 4.41 -38.96 -11.34
N ALA A 551 4.52 -37.79 -11.98
CA ALA A 551 5.79 -37.28 -12.52
C ALA A 551 6.74 -36.84 -11.39
N MET A 552 6.21 -36.24 -10.32
CA MET A 552 6.98 -35.90 -9.12
C MET A 552 7.47 -37.15 -8.35
N LEU A 553 6.61 -38.16 -8.22
CA LEU A 553 6.97 -39.45 -7.61
C LEU A 553 7.99 -40.23 -8.47
N GLY A 554 7.87 -40.16 -9.79
CA GLY A 554 8.83 -40.79 -10.72
C GLY A 554 10.23 -40.19 -10.63
N ALA A 555 10.34 -38.85 -10.57
CA ALA A 555 11.61 -38.16 -10.39
C ALA A 555 12.24 -38.46 -9.02
N GLY A 556 11.42 -38.53 -7.96
CA GLY A 556 11.87 -38.92 -6.62
C GLY A 556 12.40 -40.36 -6.55
N LEU A 557 11.71 -41.31 -7.20
CA LEU A 557 12.13 -42.72 -7.26
C LEU A 557 13.38 -42.93 -8.12
N ALA A 558 13.53 -42.19 -9.22
CA ALA A 558 14.73 -42.23 -10.06
C ALA A 558 15.98 -41.70 -9.30
N MET A 559 15.81 -40.65 -8.49
CA MET A 559 16.88 -40.13 -7.63
C MET A 559 17.25 -41.10 -6.50
N MET A 560 16.29 -41.81 -5.90
CA MET A 560 16.59 -42.85 -4.90
C MET A 560 17.29 -44.07 -5.52
N ALA A 561 16.89 -44.48 -6.73
CA ALA A 561 17.53 -45.59 -7.45
C ALA A 561 18.98 -45.27 -7.88
N LEU A 562 19.27 -44.01 -8.22
CA LEU A 562 20.63 -43.56 -8.53
C LEU A 562 21.51 -43.41 -7.27
N ARG A 563 20.91 -43.12 -6.11
CA ARG A 563 21.62 -43.07 -4.82
C ARG A 563 22.00 -44.47 -4.34
N GLY A 564 21.14 -45.47 -4.54
CA GLY A 564 21.41 -46.88 -4.19
C GLY A 564 22.50 -47.57 -5.02
N ARG A 565 22.93 -47.00 -6.17
CA ARG A 565 24.02 -47.53 -7.01
C ARG A 565 25.41 -46.96 -6.70
N ARG A 566 25.52 -46.01 -5.75
CA ARG A 566 26.82 -45.46 -5.31
C ARG A 566 27.35 -46.10 -4.02
N GLU A 567 26.62 -47.05 -3.43
CA GLU A 567 27.03 -47.77 -2.22
C GLU A 567 27.07 -49.30 -2.40
N ALA A 568 27.31 -49.77 -3.63
CA ALA A 568 27.61 -51.17 -3.94
C ALA A 568 28.90 -51.29 -4.75
#